data_AF-A0A846W0U8-F1
#
_entry.id   AF-A0A846W0U8-F1
#
_cell.length_a   1.000
_cell.length_b   1.000
_cell.length_c   1.000
_cell.angle_alpha   90.00
_cell.angle_beta   90.00
_cell.angle_gamma   90.00
#
_symmetry.space_group_name_H-M   'P 1'
#
loop_
_entity.id
_entity.type
_entity.pdbx_description
1 polymer ?
#
loop_
_entity_poly.entity_id
_entity_poly.type
_entity_poly.pdbx_seq_one_letter_code
_entity_poly.pdbx_strand_id
1 'polypeptide(L)'
;MSAADRLAALEPACRRDDALALFDSLPPVAPTDLTGRWHGRELATGHRLDGLLAASGWYGKQFDGPDNVHPLLFATPKGDIFPVDPKRIPLGLVDKIPTAVVEQTRRRLDLLAPTLRTARHRARLREINHRGTVTTAMIYDHLPIIDTFRRVDPTTVLGIMDYRRLPDPYFFILTRD
;
A
#
# COMPACT_ATOMS: atom_id res chain seq x y z
N MET A 1 1.68 -26.27 4.12
CA MET A 1 2.40 -25.05 3.70
C MET A 1 1.67 -23.86 4.30
N SER A 2 2.38 -22.98 5.01
CA SER A 2 1.76 -21.82 5.68
C SER A 2 1.32 -20.75 4.66
N ALA A 3 0.50 -19.80 5.09
CA ALA A 3 0.15 -18.65 4.24
C ALA A 3 1.39 -17.80 3.88
N ALA A 4 2.34 -17.66 4.81
CA ALA A 4 3.61 -16.98 4.56
C ALA A 4 4.46 -17.71 3.51
N ASP A 5 4.57 -19.05 3.56
CA ASP A 5 5.29 -19.83 2.56
C ASP A 5 4.66 -19.69 1.16
N ARG A 6 3.32 -19.68 1.11
CA ARG A 6 2.57 -19.48 -0.14
C ARG A 6 2.77 -18.07 -0.70
N LEU A 7 2.80 -17.05 0.15
CA LEU A 7 3.11 -15.68 -0.27
C LEU A 7 4.54 -15.58 -0.80
N ALA A 8 5.51 -16.13 -0.07
CA ALA A 8 6.91 -16.12 -0.47
C ALA A 8 7.14 -16.81 -1.83
N ALA A 9 6.38 -17.87 -2.13
CA ALA A 9 6.43 -18.54 -3.43
C ALA A 9 5.87 -17.71 -4.61
N LEU A 10 5.09 -16.66 -4.32
CA LEU A 10 4.57 -15.72 -5.32
C LEU A 10 5.44 -14.45 -5.47
N GLU A 11 6.33 -14.18 -4.52
CA GLU A 11 7.23 -13.04 -4.57
C GLU A 11 8.44 -13.28 -5.50
N PRO A 12 8.99 -12.22 -6.13
CA PRO A 12 8.52 -10.83 -6.11
C PRO A 12 7.42 -10.56 -7.15
N ALA A 13 7.17 -11.51 -8.06
CA ALA A 13 6.24 -11.35 -9.17
C ALA A 13 5.51 -12.67 -9.47
N CYS A 14 4.20 -12.60 -9.71
CA CYS A 14 3.38 -13.75 -10.03
C CYS A 14 2.27 -13.38 -11.01
N ARG A 15 1.48 -14.37 -11.45
CA ARG A 15 0.26 -14.07 -12.20
C ARG A 15 -0.78 -13.50 -11.26
N ARG A 16 -1.57 -12.56 -11.77
CA ARG A 16 -2.70 -11.95 -11.05
C ARG A 16 -3.68 -12.97 -10.47
N ASP A 17 -3.98 -14.03 -11.21
CA ASP A 17 -4.89 -15.08 -10.75
C ASP A 17 -4.34 -15.81 -9.51
N ASP A 18 -3.01 -16.03 -9.46
CA ASP A 18 -2.36 -16.69 -8.33
C ASP A 18 -2.38 -15.79 -7.08
N ALA A 19 -2.15 -14.48 -7.27
CA ALA A 19 -2.27 -13.49 -6.19
C ALA A 19 -3.71 -13.38 -5.65
N LEU A 20 -4.71 -13.38 -6.54
CA LEU A 20 -6.12 -13.41 -6.16
C LEU A 20 -6.48 -14.69 -5.42
N ALA A 21 -6.04 -15.86 -5.91
CA ALA A 21 -6.29 -17.15 -5.28
C ALA A 21 -5.66 -17.23 -3.88
N LEU A 22 -4.46 -16.67 -3.70
CA LEU A 22 -3.89 -16.51 -2.37
C LEU A 22 -4.77 -15.60 -1.51
N PHE A 23 -5.05 -14.37 -1.96
CA PHE A 23 -5.83 -13.38 -1.22
C PHE A 23 -7.19 -13.92 -0.77
N ASP A 24 -7.92 -14.61 -1.64
CA ASP A 24 -9.24 -15.16 -1.37
C ASP A 24 -9.20 -16.30 -0.33
N SER A 25 -8.06 -16.97 -0.18
CA SER A 25 -7.87 -18.04 0.82
C SER A 25 -7.45 -17.53 2.21
N LEU A 26 -7.09 -16.25 2.33
CA LEU A 26 -6.58 -15.68 3.58
C LEU A 26 -7.72 -15.22 4.50
N PRO A 27 -7.56 -15.34 5.83
CA PRO A 27 -8.57 -14.86 6.78
C PRO A 27 -8.71 -13.33 6.75
N PRO A 28 -9.88 -12.79 7.12
CA PRO A 28 -10.07 -11.35 7.27
C PRO A 28 -9.22 -10.76 8.40
N VAL A 29 -9.11 -9.44 8.39
CA VAL A 29 -8.44 -8.65 9.43
C VAL A 29 -9.40 -7.62 10.02
N ALA A 30 -9.40 -7.46 11.34
CA ALA A 30 -10.18 -6.44 12.02
C ALA A 30 -9.42 -5.09 12.02
N PRO A 31 -10.10 -3.93 12.10
CA PRO A 31 -9.42 -2.64 12.04
C PRO A 31 -8.38 -2.45 13.15
N THR A 32 -8.68 -2.97 14.35
CA THR A 32 -7.79 -2.90 15.52
C THR A 32 -6.49 -3.65 15.32
N ASP A 33 -6.49 -4.72 14.52
CA ASP A 33 -5.30 -5.52 14.25
C ASP A 33 -4.31 -4.78 13.36
N LEU A 34 -4.74 -3.74 12.63
CA LEU A 34 -3.86 -2.94 11.77
C LEU A 34 -3.16 -1.80 12.50
N THR A 35 -3.50 -1.51 13.76
CA THR A 35 -2.92 -0.40 14.52
C THR A 35 -1.39 -0.47 14.53
N GLY A 36 -0.71 0.62 14.17
CA GLY A 36 0.76 0.71 14.14
C GLY A 36 1.31 1.13 12.78
N ARG A 37 2.64 1.12 12.67
CA ARG A 37 3.37 1.40 11.44
C ARG A 37 3.71 0.10 10.71
N TRP A 38 3.61 0.14 9.39
CA TRP A 38 3.83 -1.00 8.53
C TRP A 38 4.69 -0.61 7.34
N HIS A 39 5.75 -1.38 7.12
CA HIS A 39 6.60 -1.31 5.95
C HIS A 39 5.94 -2.04 4.77
N GLY A 40 5.85 -1.36 3.64
CA GLY A 40 5.20 -1.83 2.43
C GLY A 40 6.18 -2.31 1.37
N ARG A 41 5.80 -3.37 0.67
CA ARG A 41 6.47 -3.80 -0.56
C ARG A 41 5.45 -4.26 -1.59
N GLU A 42 5.89 -4.34 -2.83
CA GLU A 42 5.06 -4.74 -3.96
C GLU A 42 5.00 -6.26 -4.11
N LEU A 43 3.85 -6.75 -4.60
CA LEU A 43 3.76 -8.06 -5.24
C LEU A 43 3.40 -7.81 -6.71
N ALA A 44 4.38 -7.92 -7.60
CA ALA A 44 4.19 -7.54 -9.00
C ALA A 44 3.26 -8.54 -9.71
N THR A 45 2.30 -8.01 -10.48
CA THR A 45 1.31 -8.82 -11.22
C THR A 45 1.11 -8.33 -12.66
N GLY A 46 2.03 -7.49 -13.16
CA GLY A 46 1.92 -6.81 -14.44
C GLY A 46 1.03 -5.56 -14.39
N HIS A 47 0.78 -5.02 -13.20
CA HIS A 47 -0.01 -3.81 -13.03
C HIS A 47 0.79 -2.58 -13.47
N ARG A 48 0.10 -1.53 -13.94
CA ARG A 48 0.74 -0.31 -14.49
C ARG A 48 1.55 0.49 -13.46
N LEU A 49 1.37 0.19 -12.19
CA LEU A 49 2.09 0.83 -11.08
C LEU A 49 3.27 0.00 -10.56
N ASP A 50 3.49 -1.20 -11.11
CA ASP A 50 4.57 -2.08 -10.68
C ASP A 50 5.94 -1.37 -10.83
N GLY A 51 6.78 -1.50 -9.82
CA GLY A 51 8.08 -0.85 -9.66
C GLY A 51 8.03 0.62 -9.22
N LEU A 52 6.92 1.33 -9.39
CA LEU A 52 6.87 2.79 -9.20
C LEU A 52 6.82 3.20 -7.72
N LEU A 53 6.10 2.45 -6.89
CA LEU A 53 6.04 2.75 -5.45
C LEU A 53 7.42 2.55 -4.81
N ALA A 54 8.10 1.44 -5.11
CA ALA A 54 9.46 1.18 -4.64
C ALA A 54 10.45 2.27 -5.08
N ALA A 55 10.40 2.67 -6.37
CA ALA A 55 11.24 3.73 -6.92
C ALA A 55 11.01 5.09 -6.24
N SER A 56 9.77 5.38 -5.83
CA SER A 56 9.39 6.67 -5.23
C SER A 56 9.91 6.89 -3.80
N GLY A 57 10.39 5.84 -3.14
CA GLY A 57 10.72 5.89 -1.70
C GLY A 57 9.49 5.73 -0.81
N TRP A 58 8.40 5.17 -1.35
CA TRP A 58 7.28 4.72 -0.52
C TRP A 58 7.81 3.74 0.52
N TYR A 59 7.55 4.05 1.79
CA TYR A 59 7.93 3.24 2.92
C TYR A 59 6.78 2.31 3.31
N GLY A 60 5.55 2.81 3.33
CA GLY A 60 4.41 2.03 3.81
C GLY A 60 3.25 2.88 4.31
N LYS A 61 2.63 2.44 5.41
CA LYS A 61 1.41 3.04 5.99
C LYS A 61 1.50 3.09 7.52
N GLN A 62 0.77 4.02 8.12
CA GLN A 62 0.61 4.08 9.59
C GLN A 62 -0.87 4.24 9.95
N PHE A 63 -1.35 3.36 10.83
CA PHE A 63 -2.72 3.30 11.30
C PHE A 63 -2.73 3.64 12.79
N ASP A 64 -3.10 4.87 13.13
CA ASP A 64 -3.21 5.31 14.53
C ASP A 64 -4.59 5.00 15.12
N GLY A 65 -5.56 4.65 14.27
CA GLY A 65 -6.89 4.18 14.63
C GLY A 65 -7.83 4.11 13.42
N PRO A 66 -9.09 3.68 13.62
CA PRO A 66 -10.06 3.52 12.54
C PRO A 66 -10.37 4.82 11.77
N ASP A 67 -10.23 5.99 12.39
CA ASP A 67 -10.46 7.29 11.75
C ASP A 67 -9.16 8.10 11.53
N ASN A 68 -8.01 7.50 11.89
CA ASN A 68 -6.72 8.19 11.93
C ASN A 68 -5.66 7.37 11.19
N VAL A 69 -5.62 7.50 9.86
CA VAL A 69 -4.66 6.78 9.02
C VAL A 69 -3.80 7.73 8.20
N HIS A 70 -2.50 7.47 8.22
CA HIS A 70 -1.52 8.01 7.27
C HIS A 70 -1.29 6.97 6.16
N PRO A 71 -1.98 7.09 5.02
CA PRO A 71 -2.01 6.03 4.01
C PRO A 71 -0.73 5.93 3.17
N LEU A 72 0.15 6.93 3.26
CA LEU A 72 1.40 7.03 2.53
C LEU A 72 2.48 7.58 3.46
N LEU A 73 3.38 6.70 3.88
CA LEU A 73 4.67 7.07 4.46
C LEU A 73 5.74 6.97 3.39
N PHE A 74 6.68 7.90 3.42
CA PHE A 74 7.87 7.87 2.58
C PHE A 74 9.12 7.91 3.45
N ALA A 75 10.17 7.23 3.00
CA ALA A 75 11.48 7.28 3.61
C ALA A 75 12.43 8.11 2.75
N THR A 76 13.09 9.08 3.36
CA THR A 76 14.20 9.80 2.72
C THR A 76 15.42 8.87 2.55
N PRO A 77 16.38 9.20 1.66
CA PRO A 77 17.66 8.51 1.60
C PRO A 77 18.41 8.41 2.93
N LYS A 78 18.19 9.36 3.85
CA LYS A 78 18.77 9.36 5.22
C LYS A 78 17.99 8.52 6.22
N GLY A 79 16.86 7.93 5.84
CA GLY A 79 16.04 7.07 6.69
C GLY A 79 14.96 7.79 7.50
N ASP A 80 14.79 9.10 7.35
CA ASP A 80 13.64 9.82 7.96
C ASP A 80 12.33 9.39 7.30
N ILE A 81 11.40 8.88 8.09
CA ILE A 81 10.08 8.39 7.65
C ILE A 81 9.05 9.46 7.95
N PHE A 82 8.28 9.86 6.94
CA PHE A 82 7.28 10.91 7.11
C PHE A 82 6.01 10.67 6.30
N PRO A 83 4.83 11.07 6.83
CA PRO A 83 3.55 10.99 6.13
C PRO A 83 3.45 12.04 5.02
N VAL A 84 2.94 11.65 3.86
CA VAL A 84 2.70 12.52 2.70
C VAL A 84 1.21 12.59 2.38
N ASP A 85 0.73 13.77 2.01
CA ASP A 85 -0.65 13.95 1.55
C ASP A 85 -0.85 13.28 0.18
N PRO A 86 -1.75 12.28 0.06
CA PRO A 86 -1.98 11.61 -1.22
C PRO A 86 -2.39 12.53 -2.36
N LYS A 87 -3.00 13.71 -2.09
CA LYS A 87 -3.33 14.70 -3.13
C LYS A 87 -2.09 15.26 -3.85
N ARG A 88 -0.93 15.19 -3.21
CA ARG A 88 0.34 15.68 -3.79
C ARG A 88 1.00 14.64 -4.71
N ILE A 89 0.49 13.41 -4.71
CA ILE A 89 1.00 12.34 -5.58
C ILE A 89 0.13 12.28 -6.84
N PRO A 90 0.68 12.52 -8.04
CA PRO A 90 -0.08 12.57 -9.28
C PRO A 90 -0.39 11.16 -9.81
N LEU A 91 -1.07 10.30 -9.03
CA LEU A 91 -1.31 8.88 -9.35
C LEU A 91 -1.91 8.64 -10.75
N GLY A 92 -2.70 9.58 -11.27
CA GLY A 92 -3.28 9.48 -12.64
C GLY A 92 -2.30 9.73 -13.79
N LEU A 93 -1.05 10.09 -13.49
CA LEU A 93 0.03 10.31 -14.45
C LEU A 93 1.24 9.39 -14.19
N VAL A 94 1.18 8.56 -13.15
CA VAL A 94 2.34 7.77 -12.70
C VAL A 94 2.80 6.78 -13.77
N ASP A 95 1.86 6.25 -14.56
CA ASP A 95 2.08 5.42 -15.75
C ASP A 95 2.83 6.13 -16.91
N LYS A 96 2.92 7.45 -16.88
CA LYS A 96 3.56 8.28 -17.91
C LYS A 96 4.90 8.85 -17.46
N ILE A 97 5.27 8.68 -16.19
CA ILE A 97 6.51 9.22 -15.62
C ILE A 97 7.58 8.13 -15.71
N PRO A 98 8.71 8.38 -16.40
CA PRO A 98 9.80 7.41 -16.43
C PRO A 98 10.32 7.12 -15.02
N THR A 99 10.53 5.84 -14.69
CA THR A 99 11.03 5.41 -13.36
C THR A 99 12.30 6.16 -12.94
N ALA A 100 13.21 6.44 -13.87
CA ALA A 100 14.42 7.23 -13.61
C ALA A 100 14.14 8.63 -13.06
N VAL A 101 13.04 9.27 -13.48
CA VAL A 101 12.61 10.58 -12.96
C VAL A 101 12.09 10.44 -11.53
N VAL A 102 11.37 9.35 -11.24
CA VAL A 102 10.89 9.03 -9.89
C VAL A 102 12.08 8.79 -8.95
N GLU A 103 13.06 7.99 -9.38
CA GLU A 103 14.29 7.73 -8.62
C GLU A 103 15.11 9.00 -8.37
N GLN A 104 15.21 9.88 -9.38
CA GLN A 104 15.89 11.17 -9.22
C GLN A 104 15.16 12.06 -8.20
N THR A 105 13.83 12.03 -8.20
CA THR A 105 13.01 12.74 -7.21
C THR A 105 13.22 12.18 -5.80
N ARG A 106 13.31 10.85 -5.66
CA ARG A 106 13.65 10.18 -4.39
C ARG A 106 14.99 10.65 -3.83
N ARG A 107 16.02 10.83 -4.67
CA ARG A 107 17.34 11.34 -4.24
C ARG A 107 17.30 12.76 -3.66
N ARG A 108 16.26 13.54 -3.99
CA ARG A 108 16.03 14.90 -3.50
C ARG A 108 14.96 14.97 -2.42
N LEU A 109 14.45 13.82 -1.96
CA LEU A 109 13.29 13.78 -1.07
C LEU A 109 13.58 14.45 0.28
N ASP A 110 14.81 14.39 0.79
CA ASP A 110 15.24 15.13 1.98
C ASP A 110 14.95 16.64 1.89
N LEU A 111 15.19 17.24 0.72
CA LEU A 111 14.95 18.66 0.48
C LEU A 111 13.46 18.98 0.34
N LEU A 112 12.69 18.05 -0.23
CA LEU A 112 11.26 18.22 -0.50
C LEU A 112 10.38 17.85 0.71
N ALA A 113 10.89 17.04 1.64
CA ALA A 113 10.15 16.47 2.75
C ALA A 113 9.38 17.50 3.59
N PRO A 114 9.94 18.67 3.99
CA PRO A 114 9.19 19.66 4.76
C PRO A 114 7.93 20.15 4.05
N THR A 115 7.99 20.29 2.72
CA THR A 115 6.86 20.75 1.92
C THR A 115 5.84 19.65 1.68
N LEU A 116 6.27 18.39 1.55
CA LEU A 116 5.41 17.23 1.25
C LEU A 116 4.74 16.64 2.48
N ARG A 117 5.37 16.79 3.65
CA ARG A 117 4.90 16.27 4.93
C ARG A 117 3.50 16.80 5.26
N THR A 118 2.68 15.94 5.87
CA THR A 118 1.36 16.32 6.42
C THR A 118 1.20 15.77 7.83
N ALA A 119 0.74 16.59 8.76
CA ALA A 119 0.32 16.10 10.08
C ALA A 119 -1.10 15.52 10.08
N ARG A 120 -1.88 15.75 9.01
CA ARG A 120 -3.27 15.30 8.92
C ARG A 120 -3.36 13.86 8.44
N HIS A 121 -4.21 13.07 9.09
CA HIS A 121 -4.70 11.79 8.57
C HIS A 121 -5.48 12.01 7.27
N ARG A 122 -5.36 11.05 6.34
CA ARG A 122 -5.87 11.17 4.96
C ARG A 122 -6.64 9.94 4.49
N ALA A 123 -6.93 9.03 5.40
CA ALA A 123 -7.71 7.84 5.16
C ALA A 123 -8.34 7.34 6.47
N ARG A 124 -9.28 6.41 6.33
CA ARG A 124 -9.99 5.77 7.44
C ARG A 124 -10.15 4.28 7.17
N LEU A 125 -10.26 3.48 8.22
CA LEU A 125 -10.54 2.05 8.15
C LEU A 125 -12.03 1.77 8.31
N ARG A 126 -12.59 0.94 7.44
CA ARG A 126 -13.96 0.43 7.56
C ARG A 126 -14.01 -1.04 7.19
N GLU A 127 -14.91 -1.77 7.80
CA GLU A 127 -15.22 -3.13 7.37
C GLU A 127 -16.12 -3.06 6.13
N ILE A 128 -15.74 -3.77 5.08
CA ILE A 128 -16.52 -3.88 3.85
C ILE A 128 -16.60 -5.33 3.42
N ASN A 129 -17.67 -5.70 2.71
CA ASN A 129 -17.71 -6.97 1.99
C ASN A 129 -16.88 -6.84 0.71
N HIS A 130 -15.75 -7.54 0.65
CA HIS A 130 -14.91 -7.63 -0.54
C HIS A 130 -14.73 -9.10 -0.90
N ARG A 131 -15.17 -9.46 -2.11
CA ARG A 131 -15.09 -10.83 -2.66
C ARG A 131 -15.74 -11.87 -1.74
N GLY A 132 -16.93 -11.55 -1.21
CA GLY A 132 -17.73 -12.47 -0.41
C GLY A 132 -17.33 -12.57 1.07
N THR A 133 -16.28 -11.86 1.51
CA THR A 133 -15.87 -11.88 2.92
C THR A 133 -15.68 -10.47 3.47
N VAL A 134 -16.29 -10.20 4.64
CA VAL A 134 -16.12 -8.93 5.36
C VAL A 134 -14.70 -8.85 5.91
N THR A 135 -13.99 -7.78 5.58
CA THR A 135 -12.63 -7.51 6.07
C THR A 135 -12.39 -6.00 6.16
N THR A 136 -11.33 -5.59 6.84
CA THR A 136 -10.94 -4.19 6.87
C THR A 136 -10.46 -3.70 5.52
N ALA A 137 -10.93 -2.52 5.16
CA ALA A 137 -10.43 -1.73 4.06
C ALA A 137 -10.03 -0.32 4.55
N MET A 138 -8.93 0.20 4.01
CA MET A 138 -8.56 1.61 4.15
C MET A 138 -9.14 2.39 2.96
N ILE A 139 -9.93 3.41 3.26
CA ILE A 139 -10.58 4.28 2.28
C ILE A 139 -9.89 5.64 2.33
N TYR A 140 -9.35 6.08 1.19
CA TYR A 140 -8.72 7.39 1.08
C TYR A 140 -9.77 8.51 1.12
N ASP A 141 -9.51 9.57 1.87
CA ASP A 141 -10.47 10.68 2.01
C ASP A 141 -10.68 11.47 0.70
N HIS A 142 -9.66 11.46 -0.16
CA HIS A 142 -9.57 12.38 -1.29
C HIS A 142 -9.16 11.75 -2.61
N LEU A 143 -8.98 10.44 -2.61
CA LEU A 143 -8.69 9.66 -3.82
C LEU A 143 -9.74 8.55 -3.88
N PRO A 144 -10.22 8.18 -5.08
CA PRO A 144 -11.17 7.09 -5.24
C PRO A 144 -10.44 5.75 -5.18
N ILE A 145 -9.78 5.51 -4.04
CA ILE A 145 -8.93 4.35 -3.75
C ILE A 145 -9.43 3.66 -2.49
N ILE A 146 -9.54 2.33 -2.56
CA ILE A 146 -9.89 1.45 -1.45
C ILE A 146 -8.83 0.34 -1.40
N ASP A 147 -8.13 0.26 -0.27
CA ASP A 147 -7.15 -0.80 -0.01
C ASP A 147 -7.79 -1.85 0.90
N THR A 148 -8.02 -3.06 0.41
CA THR A 148 -8.59 -4.17 1.19
C THR A 148 -7.50 -5.09 1.71
N PHE A 149 -7.61 -5.57 2.94
CA PHE A 149 -6.55 -6.34 3.59
C PHE A 149 -7.00 -7.75 3.97
N ARG A 150 -6.06 -8.69 3.88
CA ARG A 150 -6.18 -10.07 4.39
C ARG A 150 -4.95 -10.46 5.17
N ARG A 151 -5.13 -11.25 6.22
CA ARG A 151 -4.04 -11.63 7.12
C ARG A 151 -3.25 -12.80 6.54
N VAL A 152 -1.93 -12.62 6.43
CA VAL A 152 -0.99 -13.67 6.06
C VAL A 152 -0.49 -14.38 7.33
N ASP A 153 -0.07 -13.58 8.32
CA ASP A 153 0.40 -14.04 9.62
C ASP A 153 0.18 -12.90 10.67
N PRO A 154 0.64 -13.01 11.94
CA PRO A 154 0.43 -11.96 12.94
C PRO A 154 1.00 -10.58 12.61
N THR A 155 2.01 -10.50 11.74
CA THR A 155 2.73 -9.27 11.40
C THR A 155 2.71 -8.95 9.92
N THR A 156 2.05 -9.74 9.07
CA THR A 156 1.97 -9.54 7.63
C THR A 156 0.54 -9.57 7.12
N VAL A 157 0.18 -8.60 6.29
CA VAL A 157 -1.08 -8.58 5.54
C VAL A 157 -0.82 -8.42 4.05
N LEU A 158 -1.63 -9.10 3.24
CA LEU A 158 -1.70 -8.90 1.80
C LEU A 158 -2.82 -7.90 1.53
N GLY A 159 -2.51 -6.88 0.73
CA GLY A 159 -3.40 -5.81 0.35
C GLY A 159 -3.73 -5.83 -1.15
N ILE A 160 -4.99 -5.54 -1.47
CA ILE A 160 -5.44 -5.22 -2.83
C ILE A 160 -5.91 -3.78 -2.84
N MET A 161 -5.26 -2.95 -3.66
CA MET A 161 -5.72 -1.60 -3.98
C MET A 161 -6.67 -1.66 -5.17
N ASP A 162 -7.92 -1.25 -4.93
CA ASP A 162 -8.88 -0.87 -5.96
C ASP A 162 -8.77 0.64 -6.18
N TYR A 163 -8.35 1.04 -7.39
CA TYR A 163 -8.35 2.43 -7.81
C TYR A 163 -9.30 2.60 -8.98
N ARG A 164 -10.41 3.36 -8.79
CA ARG A 164 -11.47 3.57 -9.80
C ARG A 164 -10.98 3.92 -11.21
N ARG A 165 -9.80 4.54 -11.34
CA ARG A 165 -9.25 4.98 -12.64
C ARG A 165 -8.39 3.93 -13.34
N LEU A 166 -8.09 2.81 -12.70
CA LEU A 166 -7.35 1.69 -13.28
C LEU A 166 -8.23 0.42 -13.22
N PRO A 167 -8.26 -0.38 -14.30
CA PRO A 167 -9.16 -1.53 -14.37
C PRO A 167 -8.69 -2.72 -13.53
N ASP A 168 -7.38 -2.80 -13.30
CA ASP A 168 -6.74 -3.94 -12.66
C ASP A 168 -6.42 -3.63 -11.19
N PRO A 169 -6.55 -4.61 -10.27
CA PRO A 169 -6.12 -4.46 -8.90
C PRO A 169 -4.58 -4.38 -8.81
N TYR A 170 -4.10 -3.56 -7.88
CA TYR A 170 -2.68 -3.52 -7.51
C TYR A 170 -2.44 -4.25 -6.20
N PHE A 171 -1.45 -5.14 -6.16
CA PHE A 171 -1.14 -5.95 -4.99
C PHE A 171 0.07 -5.40 -4.25
N PHE A 172 -0.04 -5.38 -2.93
CA PHE A 172 1.05 -4.97 -2.06
C PHE A 172 1.00 -5.75 -0.76
N ILE A 173 2.14 -5.84 -0.09
CA ILE A 173 2.28 -6.52 1.19
C ILE A 173 2.68 -5.48 2.21
N LEU A 174 2.08 -5.55 3.40
CA LEU A 174 2.49 -4.77 4.55
C LEU A 174 3.02 -5.71 5.61
N THR A 175 4.23 -5.44 6.11
CA THR A 175 4.80 -6.10 7.27
C THR A 175 4.96 -5.08 8.38
N ARG A 176 4.49 -5.41 9.59
CA ARG A 176 4.58 -4.55 10.75
C ARG A 176 6.04 -4.32 11.14
N ASP A 177 6.35 -3.07 11.50
CA ASP A 177 7.67 -2.69 12.04
C ASP A 177 8.00 -3.39 13.36
#